data_AF-A0A074SVH7-F1
#
_entry.id   AF-A0A074SVH7-F1
#
_cell.length_a   1.000
_cell.length_b   1.000
_cell.length_c   1.000
_cell.angle_alpha   90.00
_cell.angle_beta   90.00
_cell.angle_gamma   90.00
#
_symmetry.space_group_name_H-M   'P 1'
#
loop_
_entity.id
_entity.type
_entity.pdbx_description
1 polymer ?
#
loop_
_entity_poly.entity_id
_entity_poly.type
_entity_poly.pdbx_seq_one_letter_code
_entity_poly.pdbx_strand_id
1 'polypeptide(L)'
;MQASPETHGMGFERWVSVLIIRESQDWKVAFKVSHLIRELVCLDGTILPSESSILAQFPRLRAVCVDSHEDVRAATGVHRFAYRDVFSCLPPTVRHIEIKHAHGPDVNVISCVKRDCPDLESLWLGRCTMFNRVPSCNFWDSFPHEHDSYISSEGTDGYAHSLGVELSPLRNLRSVRLGIYLVPSTTILAHRLFHARNLPVPPVINWQTQLHPPLDPNPNENTQDPQPQPQLAQISDLIALLHQAPEKETCKECWQEFFAGTQSAEISATQILKGILPRLELVEWMNWFSPFHLGIRSCLPVIRVENIHI
;
A
#
# COMPACT_ATOMS: atom_id res chain seq x y z
N MET A 1 -26.43 -5.67 40.47
CA MET A 1 -25.06 -5.39 40.94
C MET A 1 -24.51 -4.23 40.12
N GLN A 2 -24.11 -3.14 40.76
CA GLN A 2 -23.36 -2.05 40.11
C GLN A 2 -21.87 -2.32 40.31
N ALA A 3 -21.05 -2.10 39.28
CA ALA A 3 -19.61 -2.31 39.37
C ALA A 3 -18.96 -1.24 40.27
N SER A 4 -17.85 -1.59 40.93
CA SER A 4 -17.15 -0.66 41.81
C SER A 4 -16.52 0.50 41.02
N PRO A 5 -16.30 1.67 41.66
CA PRO A 5 -15.57 2.77 41.03
C PRO A 5 -14.21 2.38 40.45
N GLU A 6 -13.47 1.47 41.09
CA GLU A 6 -12.19 0.96 40.57
C GLU A 6 -12.38 0.13 39.30
N THR A 7 -13.43 -0.69 39.26
CA THR A 7 -13.78 -1.49 38.08
C THR A 7 -14.20 -0.59 36.91
N HIS A 8 -14.93 0.49 37.20
CA HIS A 8 -15.22 1.53 36.20
C HIS A 8 -13.96 2.26 35.72
N GLY A 9 -13.02 2.57 36.62
CA GLY A 9 -11.74 3.18 36.27
C GLY A 9 -10.90 2.30 35.34
N MET A 10 -10.73 1.02 35.67
CA MET A 10 -10.04 0.06 34.80
C MET A 10 -10.74 -0.13 33.46
N GLY A 11 -12.08 -0.19 33.47
CA GLY A 11 -12.89 -0.26 32.25
C GLY A 11 -12.68 0.96 31.35
N PHE A 12 -12.67 2.16 31.94
CA PHE A 12 -12.42 3.40 31.22
C PHE A 12 -11.00 3.47 30.65
N GLU A 13 -9.97 3.17 31.44
CA GLU A 13 -8.57 3.16 30.97
C GLU A 13 -8.36 2.21 29.79
N ARG A 14 -8.95 1.02 29.86
CA ARG A 14 -8.89 0.03 28.78
C ARG A 14 -9.72 0.44 27.56
N TRP A 15 -10.80 1.18 27.77
CA TRP A 15 -11.61 1.70 26.68
C TRP A 15 -10.88 2.82 25.93
N VAL A 16 -10.21 3.74 26.64
CA VAL A 16 -9.46 4.85 26.02
C VAL A 16 -8.04 4.48 25.57
N SER A 17 -7.59 3.24 25.81
CA SER A 17 -6.23 2.83 25.40
C SER A 17 -6.09 2.75 23.88
N VAL A 18 -7.19 2.63 23.14
CA VAL A 18 -7.24 2.67 21.68
C VAL A 18 -8.16 3.81 21.27
N LEU A 19 -7.67 4.74 20.44
CA LEU A 19 -8.47 5.87 19.98
C LEU A 19 -8.35 6.03 18.46
N ILE A 20 -9.48 6.33 17.82
CA ILE A 20 -9.56 6.67 16.40
C ILE A 20 -9.75 8.19 16.30
N ILE A 21 -8.83 8.87 15.63
CA ILE A 21 -8.93 10.27 15.25
C ILE A 21 -9.58 10.30 13.87
N ARG A 22 -10.81 10.79 13.79
CA ARG A 22 -11.58 10.88 12.55
C ARG A 22 -11.47 12.26 11.93
N GLU A 23 -11.40 13.28 12.77
CA GLU A 23 -11.31 14.68 12.38
C GLU A 23 -10.25 15.41 13.22
N SER A 24 -9.75 16.55 12.73
CA SER A 24 -8.70 17.32 13.44
C SER A 24 -9.16 17.82 14.82
N GLN A 25 -10.45 17.99 15.05
CA GLN A 25 -11.00 18.40 16.34
C GLN A 25 -10.88 17.30 17.41
N ASP A 26 -10.80 16.02 17.03
CA ASP A 26 -10.71 14.88 17.95
C ASP A 26 -9.41 14.92 18.78
N TRP A 27 -8.36 15.58 18.27
CA TRP A 27 -7.11 15.78 19.01
C TRP A 27 -7.33 16.48 20.35
N LYS A 28 -8.29 17.42 20.43
CA LYS A 28 -8.63 18.10 21.70
C LYS A 28 -9.13 17.12 22.76
N VAL A 29 -9.81 16.06 22.35
CA VAL A 29 -10.27 14.99 23.25
C VAL A 29 -9.11 14.06 23.57
N ALA A 30 -8.34 13.65 22.56
CA ALA A 30 -7.18 12.78 22.72
C ALA A 30 -6.17 13.34 23.74
N PHE A 31 -5.90 14.65 23.71
CA PHE A 31 -4.97 15.28 24.65
C PHE A 31 -5.42 15.23 26.11
N LYS A 32 -6.73 15.21 26.38
CA LYS A 32 -7.24 15.12 27.76
C LYS A 32 -6.92 13.77 28.41
N VAL A 33 -6.71 12.74 27.60
CA VAL A 33 -6.45 11.36 28.03
C VAL A 33 -5.15 10.80 27.43
N SER A 34 -4.22 11.66 27.00
CA SER A 34 -3.01 11.26 26.27
C SER A 34 -2.12 10.27 27.03
N HIS A 35 -2.14 10.34 28.35
CA HIS A 35 -1.39 9.44 29.24
C HIS A 35 -1.99 8.03 29.35
N LEU A 36 -3.20 7.81 28.83
CA LEU A 36 -3.89 6.52 28.82
C LEU A 36 -3.84 5.83 27.45
N ILE A 37 -3.72 6.62 26.38
CA ILE A 37 -3.71 6.13 25.00
C ILE A 37 -2.42 5.34 24.72
N ARG A 38 -2.61 4.13 24.18
CA ARG A 38 -1.55 3.22 23.73
C ARG A 38 -1.60 2.99 22.23
N GLU A 39 -2.73 3.19 21.60
CA GLU A 39 -2.91 2.97 20.16
C GLU A 39 -3.70 4.11 19.55
N LEU A 40 -3.21 4.63 18.43
CA LEU A 40 -3.89 5.65 17.65
C LEU A 40 -4.12 5.17 16.23
N VAL A 41 -5.35 5.35 15.74
CA VAL A 41 -5.70 5.22 14.33
C VAL A 41 -6.07 6.60 13.82
N CYS A 42 -5.24 7.16 12.96
CA CYS A 42 -5.41 8.48 12.39
C CYS A 42 -5.98 8.32 10.97
N LEU A 43 -7.19 8.81 10.74
CA LEU A 43 -7.77 8.83 9.40
C LEU A 43 -7.15 9.92 8.53
N ASP A 44 -7.43 9.87 7.24
CA ASP A 44 -6.87 10.76 6.24
C ASP A 44 -7.14 12.24 6.60
N GLY A 45 -6.14 13.09 6.39
CA GLY A 45 -6.22 14.52 6.70
C GLY A 45 -6.22 14.92 8.18
N THR A 46 -6.15 13.97 9.13
CA THR A 46 -6.22 14.30 10.57
C THR A 46 -4.92 14.85 11.15
N ILE A 47 -3.76 14.45 10.61
CA ILE A 47 -2.45 15.04 10.98
C ILE A 47 -2.19 16.23 10.05
N LEU A 48 -2.33 17.44 10.59
CA LEU A 48 -2.09 18.67 9.83
C LEU A 48 -0.59 18.92 9.65
N PRO A 49 -0.14 19.58 8.56
CA PRO A 49 1.28 19.89 8.36
C PRO A 49 1.90 20.68 9.51
N SER A 50 1.13 21.62 10.09
CA SER A 50 1.54 22.41 11.26
C SER A 50 1.65 21.59 12.55
N GLU A 51 1.14 20.36 12.54
CA GLU A 51 1.03 19.46 13.70
C GLU A 51 1.73 18.13 13.43
N SER A 52 2.74 18.10 12.55
CA SER A 52 3.46 16.88 12.18
C SER A 52 4.13 16.16 13.37
N SER A 53 4.34 16.84 14.50
CA SER A 53 4.90 16.25 15.73
C SER A 53 3.83 15.84 16.75
N ILE A 54 2.54 15.85 16.40
CA ILE A 54 1.43 15.63 17.34
C ILE A 54 1.51 14.30 18.08
N LEU A 55 1.99 13.24 17.41
CA LEU A 55 2.10 11.90 17.98
C LEU A 55 3.10 11.82 19.15
N ALA A 56 4.11 12.71 19.19
CA ALA A 56 5.09 12.75 20.27
C ALA A 56 4.47 13.15 21.63
N GLN A 57 3.26 13.69 21.65
CA GLN A 57 2.56 14.12 22.87
C GLN A 57 1.89 12.95 23.63
N PHE A 58 1.97 11.72 23.12
CA PHE A 58 1.35 10.54 23.69
C PHE A 58 2.42 9.63 24.32
N PRO A 59 2.77 9.81 25.61
CA PRO A 59 3.95 9.17 26.21
C PRO A 59 3.84 7.64 26.30
N ARG A 60 2.63 7.09 26.26
CA ARG A 60 2.39 5.64 26.34
C ARG A 60 2.06 4.98 25.00
N LEU A 61 2.15 5.73 23.90
CA LEU A 61 1.82 5.25 22.57
C LEU A 61 2.73 4.08 22.16
N ARG A 62 2.13 2.96 21.80
CA ARG A 62 2.77 1.71 21.37
C ARG A 62 2.51 1.40 19.90
N ALA A 63 1.31 1.70 19.41
CA ALA A 63 0.94 1.46 18.03
C ALA A 63 0.34 2.71 17.37
N VAL A 64 0.69 2.93 16.11
CA VAL A 64 0.12 4.00 15.29
C VAL A 64 -0.25 3.44 13.93
N CYS A 65 -1.48 3.72 13.50
CA CYS A 65 -1.94 3.55 12.14
C CYS A 65 -2.27 4.94 11.57
N VAL A 66 -1.71 5.32 10.43
CA VAL A 66 -1.99 6.60 9.76
C VAL A 66 -2.40 6.34 8.32
N ASP A 67 -3.62 6.77 7.97
CA ASP A 67 -4.00 6.94 6.57
C ASP A 67 -3.38 8.25 6.06
N SER A 68 -2.45 8.11 5.11
CA SER A 68 -1.54 9.18 4.66
C SER A 68 -1.80 9.59 3.22
N HIS A 69 -3.00 9.38 2.70
CA HIS A 69 -3.31 9.73 1.31
C HIS A 69 -3.21 11.23 1.00
N GLU A 70 -3.48 12.10 1.96
CA GLU A 70 -3.20 13.54 1.80
C GLU A 70 -1.72 13.93 2.00
N ASP A 71 -0.78 12.99 2.05
CA ASP A 71 0.67 13.28 2.11
C ASP A 71 1.23 13.89 0.82
N VAL A 72 0.38 14.08 -0.18
CA VAL A 72 0.70 14.75 -1.43
C VAL A 72 -0.31 15.88 -1.70
N ARG A 73 0.19 17.01 -2.22
CA ARG A 73 -0.66 18.11 -2.69
C ARG A 73 -0.22 18.60 -4.06
N ALA A 74 -1.19 18.98 -4.87
CA ALA A 74 -0.91 19.72 -6.10
C ALA A 74 -0.23 21.05 -5.72
N ALA A 75 1.01 21.25 -6.16
CA ALA A 75 1.68 22.53 -6.07
C ALA A 75 1.09 23.48 -7.13
N THR A 76 1.17 24.79 -6.88
CA THR A 76 0.73 25.80 -7.85
C THR A 76 1.57 25.68 -9.13
N GLY A 77 0.98 25.14 -10.21
CA GLY A 77 1.64 24.90 -11.49
C GLY A 77 1.08 23.66 -12.20
N VAL A 78 1.46 23.48 -13.47
CA VAL A 78 1.06 22.33 -14.29
C VAL A 78 1.97 21.15 -13.92
N HIS A 79 1.42 20.13 -13.27
CA HIS A 79 2.06 18.84 -12.92
C HIS A 79 3.25 18.86 -11.94
N ARG A 80 3.17 19.63 -10.84
CA ARG A 80 4.11 19.44 -9.71
C ARG A 80 3.33 19.06 -8.46
N PHE A 81 3.66 17.90 -7.88
CA PHE A 81 3.18 17.52 -6.57
C PHE A 81 4.24 17.82 -5.52
N ALA A 82 3.81 18.27 -4.35
CA ALA A 82 4.65 18.41 -3.18
C ALA A 82 4.27 17.31 -2.19
N TYR A 83 5.25 16.50 -1.81
CA TYR A 83 5.11 15.53 -0.72
C TYR A 83 5.32 16.23 0.62
N ARG A 84 4.55 15.82 1.62
CA ARG A 84 4.77 16.17 3.02
C ARG A 84 5.13 14.92 3.81
N ASP A 85 5.87 15.12 4.90
CA ASP A 85 6.11 14.05 5.85
C ASP A 85 4.81 13.68 6.57
N VAL A 86 4.59 12.38 6.78
CA VAL A 86 3.42 11.86 7.52
C VAL A 86 3.44 12.36 8.96
N PHE A 87 4.62 12.34 9.58
CA PHE A 87 4.92 12.90 10.88
C PHE A 87 6.40 13.29 10.93
N SER A 88 6.72 14.25 11.78
CA SER A 88 8.09 14.73 11.98
C SER A 88 8.77 14.16 13.22
N CYS A 89 7.99 13.70 14.21
CA CYS A 89 8.48 13.10 15.45
C CYS A 89 7.54 12.00 15.97
N LEU A 90 8.10 11.00 16.64
CA LEU A 90 7.37 9.94 17.34
C LEU A 90 7.84 9.80 18.81
N PRO A 91 7.00 9.30 19.73
CA PRO A 91 7.45 8.98 21.07
C PRO A 91 8.24 7.65 21.07
N PRO A 92 9.31 7.50 21.88
CA PRO A 92 10.19 6.32 21.86
C PRO A 92 9.54 5.03 22.34
N THR A 93 8.31 5.12 22.85
CA THR A 93 7.51 3.99 23.32
C THR A 93 6.86 3.22 22.16
N VAL A 94 6.79 3.79 20.95
CA VAL A 94 6.19 3.13 19.78
C VAL A 94 6.96 1.85 19.42
N ARG A 95 6.19 0.82 19.08
CA ARG A 95 6.65 -0.53 18.68
C ARG A 95 6.04 -0.96 17.36
N HIS A 96 4.89 -0.42 16.97
CA HIS A 96 4.20 -0.78 15.74
C HIS A 96 3.77 0.46 14.97
N ILE A 97 4.11 0.53 13.69
CA ILE A 97 3.72 1.61 12.79
C ILE A 97 3.10 1.02 11.54
N GLU A 98 1.97 1.58 11.15
CA GLU A 98 1.22 1.23 9.95
C GLU A 98 0.87 2.50 9.19
N ILE A 99 1.49 2.70 8.03
CA ILE A 99 1.18 3.78 7.11
C ILE A 99 0.31 3.20 6.01
N LYS A 100 -0.85 3.79 5.76
CA LYS A 100 -1.75 3.41 4.66
C LYS A 100 -1.76 4.50 3.61
N HIS A 101 -1.95 4.08 2.38
CA HIS A 101 -2.24 4.96 1.25
C HIS A 101 -1.24 6.11 1.05
N ALA A 102 0.02 5.96 1.45
CA ALA A 102 1.02 7.02 1.26
C ALA A 102 1.40 7.16 -0.23
N HIS A 103 1.63 8.40 -0.67
CA HIS A 103 2.29 8.71 -1.94
C HIS A 103 3.75 9.10 -1.74
N GLY A 104 4.06 9.74 -0.60
CA GLY A 104 5.39 10.21 -0.24
C GLY A 104 6.42 9.09 -0.09
N PRO A 105 7.72 9.39 -0.17
CA PRO A 105 8.76 8.37 -0.13
C PRO A 105 8.91 7.75 1.26
N ASP A 106 9.00 6.41 1.33
CA ASP A 106 9.16 5.64 2.58
C ASP A 106 10.38 6.06 3.40
N VAL A 107 11.43 6.59 2.74
CA VAL A 107 12.67 7.02 3.39
C VAL A 107 12.42 8.06 4.48
N ASN A 108 11.40 8.90 4.35
CA ASN A 108 11.07 9.92 5.34
C ASN A 108 10.50 9.27 6.61
N VAL A 109 9.59 8.31 6.44
CA VAL A 109 9.04 7.51 7.54
C VAL A 109 10.16 6.72 8.23
N ILE A 110 10.96 5.99 7.46
CA ILE A 110 12.06 5.17 8.01
C ILE A 110 13.08 6.05 8.74
N SER A 111 13.42 7.22 8.22
CA SER A 111 14.32 8.17 8.87
C SER A 111 13.80 8.63 10.22
N CYS A 112 12.51 8.97 10.33
CA CYS A 112 11.89 9.33 11.60
C CYS A 112 11.89 8.16 12.59
N VAL A 113 11.53 6.96 12.13
CA VAL A 113 11.50 5.74 12.96
C VAL A 113 12.87 5.40 13.52
N LYS A 114 13.93 5.44 12.70
CA LYS A 114 15.30 5.17 13.15
C LYS A 114 15.74 6.12 14.26
N ARG A 115 15.36 7.39 14.14
CA ARG A 115 15.73 8.43 15.09
C ARG A 115 14.97 8.30 16.40
N ASP A 116 13.66 8.08 16.32
CA ASP A 116 12.77 8.27 17.47
C ASP A 116 12.34 6.94 18.11
N CYS A 117 12.32 5.84 17.36
CA CYS A 117 11.77 4.54 17.77
C CYS A 117 12.78 3.39 17.56
N PRO A 118 13.93 3.39 18.26
CA PRO A 118 14.99 2.39 18.06
C PRO A 118 14.55 0.95 18.37
N ASP A 119 13.49 0.80 19.17
CA ASP A 119 12.92 -0.47 19.58
C ASP A 119 11.71 -0.89 18.73
N LEU A 120 11.50 -0.30 17.54
CA LEU A 120 10.38 -0.67 16.68
C LEU A 120 10.40 -2.19 16.37
N GLU A 121 9.24 -2.84 16.46
CA GLU A 121 9.06 -4.27 16.25
C GLU A 121 8.33 -4.58 14.93
N SER A 122 7.40 -3.72 14.50
CA SER A 122 6.64 -3.89 13.26
C SER A 122 6.52 -2.60 12.47
N LEU A 123 6.79 -2.68 11.17
CA LEU A 123 6.66 -1.57 10.23
C LEU A 123 5.84 -1.99 9.00
N TRP A 124 4.71 -1.35 8.77
CA TRP A 124 3.96 -1.45 7.52
C TRP A 124 4.01 -0.13 6.76
N LEU A 125 4.58 -0.18 5.56
CA LEU A 125 4.65 0.91 4.59
C LEU A 125 3.68 0.65 3.44
N GLY A 126 2.41 1.01 3.64
CA GLY A 126 1.35 0.88 2.65
C GLY A 126 1.30 2.07 1.71
N ARG A 127 1.23 1.79 0.41
CA ARG A 127 1.15 2.80 -0.65
C ARG A 127 -0.28 3.03 -1.09
N CYS A 128 -0.59 4.24 -1.57
CA CYS A 128 -1.80 4.41 -2.36
C CYS A 128 -1.60 3.66 -3.67
N THR A 129 -2.61 2.89 -4.10
CA THR A 129 -2.57 2.18 -5.37
C THR A 129 -3.91 2.39 -6.06
N MET A 130 -3.98 2.06 -7.36
CA MET A 130 -5.25 2.10 -8.07
C MET A 130 -6.28 1.08 -7.57
N PHE A 131 -5.86 0.09 -6.76
CA PHE A 131 -6.73 -1.00 -6.27
C PHE A 131 -7.34 -0.71 -4.90
N ASN A 132 -6.74 0.18 -4.11
CA ASN A 132 -7.05 0.29 -2.69
C ASN A 132 -7.93 1.48 -2.30
N ARG A 133 -8.48 2.20 -3.28
CA ARG A 133 -9.44 3.29 -3.05
C ARG A 133 -10.59 3.28 -4.04
N VAL A 134 -11.77 3.64 -3.52
CA VAL A 134 -13.00 3.86 -4.29
C VAL A 134 -13.62 5.18 -3.79
N PRO A 135 -13.73 6.23 -4.62
CA PRO A 135 -13.26 6.32 -6.01
C PRO A 135 -11.72 6.25 -6.14
N SER A 136 -11.23 6.01 -7.35
CA SER A 136 -9.78 5.98 -7.65
C SER A 136 -9.12 7.30 -7.25
N CYS A 137 -7.87 7.24 -6.79
CA CYS A 137 -7.14 8.43 -6.40
C CYS A 137 -6.72 9.28 -7.61
N ASN A 138 -7.12 10.55 -7.64
CA ASN A 138 -6.83 11.50 -8.72
C ASN A 138 -5.33 11.82 -8.90
N PHE A 139 -4.48 11.50 -7.91
CA PHE A 139 -3.02 11.59 -8.07
C PHE A 139 -2.56 10.83 -9.32
N TRP A 140 -3.15 9.64 -9.50
CA TRP A 140 -2.80 8.73 -10.57
C TRP A 140 -3.18 9.25 -11.97
N ASP A 141 -4.15 10.16 -12.08
CA ASP A 141 -4.49 10.82 -13.36
C ASP A 141 -3.34 11.66 -13.91
N SER A 142 -2.47 12.17 -13.03
CA SER A 142 -1.31 12.99 -13.40
C SER A 142 -0.06 12.17 -13.72
N PHE A 143 -0.09 10.86 -13.45
CA PHE A 143 1.04 9.95 -13.63
C PHE A 143 0.62 8.68 -14.41
N PRO A 144 0.05 8.83 -15.62
CA PRO A 144 -0.53 7.73 -16.39
C PRO A 144 0.47 6.65 -16.83
N HIS A 145 1.77 6.95 -16.73
CA HIS A 145 2.85 6.04 -17.11
C HIS A 145 3.66 5.54 -15.93
N GLU A 146 3.42 6.08 -14.72
CA GLU A 146 4.17 5.72 -13.52
C GLU A 146 3.32 4.93 -12.52
N HIS A 147 2.12 4.49 -12.94
CA HIS A 147 1.24 3.63 -12.14
C HIS A 147 1.89 2.29 -11.73
N ASP A 148 2.91 1.87 -12.47
CA ASP A 148 3.72 0.69 -12.20
C ASP A 148 4.93 0.97 -11.31
N SER A 149 5.11 2.20 -10.80
CA SER A 149 6.25 2.54 -9.93
C SER A 149 6.33 1.68 -8.66
N TYR A 150 5.22 1.06 -8.26
CA TYR A 150 5.14 0.12 -7.15
C TYR A 150 4.86 -1.31 -7.59
N ILE A 151 4.98 -1.60 -8.89
CA ILE A 151 4.65 -2.89 -9.52
C ILE A 151 5.80 -3.25 -10.46
N SER A 152 6.76 -3.98 -9.94
CA SER A 152 7.88 -4.45 -10.75
C SER A 152 8.50 -5.70 -10.15
N SER A 153 8.83 -6.65 -11.02
CA SER A 153 9.68 -7.79 -10.70
C SER A 153 11.15 -7.54 -11.07
N GLU A 154 11.48 -6.38 -11.68
CA GLU A 154 12.85 -6.02 -12.05
C GLU A 154 13.56 -5.26 -10.91
N GLY A 155 14.87 -5.48 -10.74
CA GLY A 155 15.67 -4.80 -9.71
C GLY A 155 15.30 -5.19 -8.26
N THR A 156 14.51 -6.25 -8.12
CA THR A 156 13.84 -6.70 -6.90
C THR A 156 14.82 -6.99 -5.76
N ASP A 157 15.92 -7.68 -6.06
CA ASP A 157 17.01 -7.96 -5.11
C ASP A 157 17.77 -6.71 -4.69
N GLY A 158 18.01 -5.79 -5.62
CA GLY A 158 18.68 -4.52 -5.35
C GLY A 158 17.83 -3.61 -4.46
N TYR A 159 16.52 -3.57 -4.69
CA TYR A 159 15.57 -2.90 -3.80
C TYR A 159 15.60 -3.50 -2.40
N ALA A 160 15.49 -4.83 -2.28
CA ALA A 160 15.51 -5.54 -1.00
C ALA A 160 16.81 -5.30 -0.22
N HIS A 161 17.95 -5.29 -0.90
CA HIS A 161 19.25 -4.99 -0.29
C HIS A 161 19.30 -3.56 0.24
N SER A 162 18.94 -2.57 -0.58
CA SER A 162 18.90 -1.15 -0.20
C SER A 162 17.97 -0.91 1.00
N LEU A 163 16.77 -1.51 0.97
CA LEU A 163 15.82 -1.44 2.08
C LEU A 163 16.36 -2.12 3.35
N GLY A 164 16.99 -3.29 3.23
CA GLY A 164 17.60 -4.00 4.35
C GLY A 164 18.69 -3.17 5.03
N VAL A 165 19.57 -2.53 4.25
CA VAL A 165 20.59 -1.61 4.77
C VAL A 165 19.94 -0.44 5.49
N GLU A 166 18.92 0.16 4.88
CA GLU A 166 18.20 1.31 5.44
C GLU A 166 17.50 0.97 6.76
N LEU A 167 16.94 -0.24 6.89
CA LEU A 167 16.28 -0.72 8.11
C LEU A 167 17.24 -1.31 9.16
N SER A 168 18.50 -1.58 8.81
CA SER A 168 19.48 -2.24 9.69
C SER A 168 19.69 -1.61 11.08
N PRO A 169 19.50 -0.29 11.29
CA PRO A 169 19.56 0.29 12.62
C PRO A 169 18.41 -0.14 13.56
N LEU A 170 17.29 -0.63 13.02
CA LEU A 170 16.12 -1.08 13.79
C LEU A 170 16.31 -2.53 14.28
N ARG A 171 17.15 -2.70 15.30
CA ARG A 171 17.61 -4.01 15.79
C ARG A 171 16.52 -4.89 16.40
N ASN A 172 15.34 -4.33 16.69
CA ASN A 172 14.21 -5.07 17.26
C ASN A 172 13.11 -5.34 16.22
N LEU A 173 13.31 -4.94 14.96
CA LEU A 173 12.34 -5.13 13.89
C LEU A 173 12.17 -6.62 13.58
N ARG A 174 10.93 -7.10 13.74
CA ARG A 174 10.53 -8.50 13.53
C ARG A 174 9.58 -8.66 12.35
N SER A 175 8.84 -7.61 12.01
CA SER A 175 7.85 -7.65 10.94
C SER A 175 7.97 -6.43 10.03
N VAL A 176 8.01 -6.69 8.72
CA VAL A 176 7.94 -5.65 7.69
C VAL A 176 6.87 -6.03 6.68
N ARG A 177 5.97 -5.08 6.39
CA ARG A 177 5.00 -5.19 5.30
C ARG A 177 5.17 -4.02 4.34
N LEU A 178 5.19 -4.32 3.04
CA LEU A 178 5.49 -3.35 1.99
C LEU A 178 4.35 -3.32 0.97
N GLY A 179 3.85 -2.13 0.68
CA GLY A 179 2.80 -1.88 -0.32
C GLY A 179 3.31 -1.90 -1.76
N ILE A 180 4.23 -2.82 -2.08
CA ILE A 180 4.87 -2.97 -3.39
C ILE A 180 4.58 -4.37 -3.91
N TYR A 181 4.28 -4.47 -5.21
CA TYR A 181 3.99 -5.71 -5.92
C TYR A 181 5.23 -6.16 -6.68
N LEU A 182 5.71 -7.37 -6.38
CA LEU A 182 6.90 -7.94 -7.02
C LEU A 182 6.52 -8.76 -8.26
N VAL A 183 5.77 -8.15 -9.16
CA VAL A 183 5.17 -8.76 -10.37
C VAL A 183 5.54 -7.89 -11.59
N PRO A 184 5.64 -8.43 -12.81
CA PRO A 184 6.01 -7.62 -13.98
C PRO A 184 5.11 -6.39 -14.13
N SER A 185 5.69 -5.23 -14.48
CA SER A 185 4.95 -3.97 -14.64
C SER A 185 3.84 -4.04 -15.69
N THR A 186 4.01 -4.90 -16.69
CA THR A 186 3.03 -5.17 -17.75
C THR A 186 1.82 -5.98 -17.30
N THR A 187 1.82 -6.54 -16.09
CA THR A 187 0.79 -7.49 -15.62
C THR A 187 -0.61 -6.89 -15.65
N ILE A 188 -0.77 -5.62 -15.27
CA ILE A 188 -2.09 -4.97 -15.29
C ILE A 188 -2.59 -4.81 -16.72
N LEU A 189 -1.72 -4.37 -17.64
CA LEU A 189 -2.09 -4.21 -19.04
C LEU A 189 -2.38 -5.56 -19.71
N ALA A 190 -1.55 -6.57 -19.45
CA ALA A 190 -1.76 -7.94 -19.90
C ALA A 190 -3.15 -8.44 -19.46
N HIS A 191 -3.46 -8.25 -18.18
CA HIS A 191 -4.74 -8.64 -17.61
C HIS A 191 -5.93 -7.89 -18.25
N ARG A 192 -5.90 -6.56 -18.22
CA ARG A 192 -7.05 -5.72 -18.62
C ARG A 192 -7.29 -5.68 -20.12
N LEU A 193 -6.23 -5.77 -20.94
CA LEU A 193 -6.36 -5.75 -22.40
C LEU A 193 -6.59 -7.12 -23.02
N PHE A 194 -6.04 -8.19 -22.42
CA PHE A 194 -6.04 -9.52 -23.04
C PHE A 194 -6.76 -10.55 -22.21
N HIS A 195 -6.29 -10.87 -20.99
CA HIS A 195 -6.85 -11.99 -20.22
C HIS A 195 -8.32 -11.79 -19.84
N ALA A 196 -8.72 -10.57 -19.45
CA ALA A 196 -10.11 -10.24 -19.19
C ALA A 196 -11.03 -10.42 -20.41
N ARG A 197 -10.46 -10.52 -21.62
CA ARG A 197 -11.15 -10.75 -22.89
C ARG A 197 -10.90 -12.16 -23.46
N ASN A 198 -10.23 -13.04 -22.72
CA ASN A 198 -9.77 -14.36 -23.16
C ASN A 198 -8.87 -14.32 -24.41
N LEU A 199 -8.05 -13.28 -24.53
CA LEU A 199 -7.08 -13.14 -25.62
C LEU A 199 -5.67 -13.49 -25.15
N PRO A 200 -4.80 -14.00 -26.03
CA PRO A 200 -3.38 -14.21 -25.70
C PRO A 200 -2.62 -12.88 -25.61
N VAL A 201 -1.66 -12.81 -24.70
CA VAL A 201 -0.80 -11.63 -24.53
C VAL A 201 0.34 -11.66 -25.55
N PRO A 202 0.55 -10.59 -26.33
CA PRO A 202 1.69 -10.49 -27.25
C PRO A 202 2.99 -10.23 -26.49
N PRO A 203 4.17 -10.55 -27.07
CA PRO A 203 5.47 -10.32 -26.43
C PRO A 203 5.74 -8.85 -26.05
N VAL A 204 5.13 -7.92 -26.80
CA VAL A 204 5.20 -6.48 -26.54
C VAL A 204 3.78 -5.94 -26.52
N ILE A 205 3.39 -5.34 -25.39
CA ILE A 205 2.11 -4.68 -25.22
C ILE A 205 2.27 -3.21 -25.65
N ASN A 206 1.57 -2.83 -26.72
CA ASN A 206 1.42 -1.45 -27.15
C ASN A 206 -0.03 -1.01 -26.91
N TRP A 207 -0.27 -0.44 -25.73
CA TRP A 207 -1.62 -0.04 -25.31
C TRP A 207 -2.28 0.95 -26.29
N GLN A 208 -1.51 1.81 -26.97
CA GLN A 208 -2.04 2.84 -27.87
C GLN A 208 -2.77 2.24 -29.07
N THR A 209 -2.28 1.12 -29.59
CA THR A 209 -2.88 0.41 -30.73
C THR A 209 -3.82 -0.71 -30.31
N GLN A 210 -3.70 -1.19 -29.07
CA GLN A 210 -4.43 -2.36 -28.57
C GLN A 210 -5.71 -2.00 -27.79
N LEU A 211 -5.83 -0.76 -27.30
CA LEU A 211 -7.06 -0.28 -26.65
C LEU A 211 -8.22 -0.16 -27.65
N HIS A 212 -7.94 0.35 -28.84
CA HIS A 212 -8.88 0.46 -29.97
C HIS A 212 -8.35 -0.37 -31.14
N PRO A 213 -8.46 -1.71 -31.08
CA PRO A 213 -7.98 -2.54 -32.19
C PRO A 213 -8.74 -2.15 -33.47
N PRO A 214 -8.06 -2.04 -34.62
CA PRO A 214 -8.73 -1.73 -35.87
C PRO A 214 -9.83 -2.77 -36.13
N LEU A 215 -11.00 -2.30 -36.58
CA LEU A 215 -12.11 -3.15 -37.04
C LEU A 215 -11.57 -4.15 -38.07
N ASP A 216 -11.95 -5.42 -37.93
CA ASP A 216 -11.45 -6.59 -38.66
C ASP A 216 -10.87 -6.29 -40.06
N PRO A 217 -9.66 -6.79 -40.39
CA PRO A 217 -9.20 -6.86 -41.76
C PRO A 217 -9.91 -8.04 -42.44
N ASN A 218 -11.23 -7.97 -42.58
CA ASN A 218 -11.96 -8.89 -43.45
C ASN A 218 -12.07 -8.20 -44.82
N PRO A 219 -11.22 -8.55 -45.80
CA PRO A 219 -11.23 -7.91 -47.10
C PRO A 219 -12.38 -8.54 -47.90
N ASN A 220 -13.61 -8.07 -47.69
CA ASN A 220 -14.51 -8.02 -48.82
C ASN A 220 -13.98 -6.93 -49.74
N GLU A 221 -13.00 -7.32 -50.57
CA GLU A 221 -12.48 -6.58 -51.71
C GLU A 221 -13.65 -6.15 -52.60
N ASN A 222 -14.25 -4.98 -52.35
CA ASN A 222 -15.03 -4.24 -53.36
C ASN A 222 -15.50 -2.85 -52.92
N THR A 223 -15.01 -2.28 -51.82
CA THR A 223 -15.29 -0.88 -51.47
C THR A 223 -13.99 -0.08 -51.52
N GLN A 224 -13.87 0.77 -52.55
CA GLN A 224 -12.81 1.79 -52.72
C GLN A 224 -12.98 2.95 -51.73
N ASP A 225 -13.39 2.69 -50.49
CA ASP A 225 -13.37 3.71 -49.46
C ASP A 225 -12.03 3.62 -48.71
N PRO A 226 -11.33 4.75 -48.49
CA PRO A 226 -10.11 4.74 -47.69
C PRO A 226 -10.45 4.20 -46.31
N GLN A 227 -9.86 3.06 -45.93
CA GLN A 227 -10.01 2.53 -44.58
C GLN A 227 -9.65 3.64 -43.58
N PRO A 228 -10.53 3.93 -42.59
CA PRO A 228 -10.20 4.90 -41.57
C PRO A 228 -8.93 4.43 -40.86
N GLN A 229 -7.92 5.31 -40.80
CA GLN A 229 -6.69 5.01 -40.07
C GLN A 229 -7.04 4.57 -38.64
N PRO A 230 -6.34 3.56 -38.08
CA PRO A 230 -6.57 3.13 -36.71
C PRO A 230 -6.45 4.34 -35.77
N GLN A 231 -7.52 4.67 -35.06
CA GLN A 231 -7.47 5.74 -34.07
C GLN A 231 -6.62 5.28 -32.89
N LEU A 232 -5.50 5.98 -32.66
CA LEU A 232 -4.64 5.72 -31.51
C LEU A 232 -5.37 6.11 -30.22
N ALA A 233 -5.34 5.23 -29.24
CA ALA A 233 -5.89 5.50 -27.92
C ALA A 233 -5.17 6.69 -27.26
N GLN A 234 -5.95 7.50 -26.56
CA GLN A 234 -5.47 8.67 -25.83
C GLN A 234 -5.09 8.28 -24.40
N ILE A 235 -4.33 9.14 -23.72
CA ILE A 235 -3.95 8.94 -22.31
C ILE A 235 -5.19 8.78 -21.41
N SER A 236 -6.28 9.49 -21.70
CA SER A 236 -7.55 9.34 -20.99
C SER A 236 -8.11 7.92 -21.07
N ASP A 237 -7.90 7.22 -22.20
CA ASP A 237 -8.36 5.84 -22.38
C ASP A 237 -7.53 4.89 -21.52
N LEU A 238 -6.22 5.13 -21.42
CA LEU A 238 -5.33 4.38 -20.53
C LEU A 238 -5.71 4.56 -19.06
N ILE A 239 -5.94 5.79 -18.62
CA ILE A 239 -6.39 6.08 -17.25
C ILE A 239 -7.72 5.37 -16.96
N ALA A 240 -8.69 5.48 -17.89
CA ALA A 240 -9.98 4.82 -17.74
C ALA A 240 -9.87 3.28 -17.67
N LEU A 241 -8.92 2.68 -18.39
CA LEU A 241 -8.63 1.25 -18.30
C LEU A 241 -8.04 0.88 -16.92
N LEU A 242 -7.06 1.65 -16.44
CA LEU A 242 -6.32 1.35 -15.22
C LEU A 242 -7.13 1.62 -13.94
N HIS A 243 -8.04 2.61 -13.95
CA HIS A 243 -8.87 2.98 -12.80
C HIS A 243 -10.15 2.14 -12.66
N GLN A 244 -10.29 1.06 -13.43
CA GLN A 244 -11.37 0.11 -13.25
C GLN A 244 -11.28 -0.56 -11.87
N ALA A 245 -12.45 -0.90 -11.31
CA ALA A 245 -12.50 -1.58 -10.02
C ALA A 245 -11.68 -2.90 -10.05
N PRO A 246 -11.00 -3.24 -8.94
CA PRO A 246 -10.24 -4.48 -8.83
C PRO A 246 -11.16 -5.70 -8.97
N GLU A 247 -10.64 -6.76 -9.58
CA GLU A 247 -11.34 -8.03 -9.71
C GLU A 247 -11.52 -8.70 -8.35
N LYS A 248 -12.65 -9.39 -8.18
CA LYS A 248 -12.91 -10.19 -6.97
C LYS A 248 -12.15 -11.50 -6.97
N GLU A 249 -11.95 -12.08 -8.16
CA GLU A 249 -11.32 -13.38 -8.35
C GLU A 249 -9.98 -13.22 -9.07
N THR A 250 -9.05 -14.12 -8.79
CA THR A 250 -7.76 -14.16 -9.46
C THR A 250 -7.94 -14.68 -10.89
N CYS A 251 -7.34 -13.97 -11.86
CA CYS A 251 -7.29 -14.40 -13.25
C CYS A 251 -6.39 -15.64 -13.41
N LYS A 252 -6.91 -16.68 -14.07
CA LYS A 252 -6.21 -17.96 -14.26
C LYS A 252 -5.01 -17.82 -15.20
N GLU A 253 -5.16 -17.01 -16.24
CA GLU A 253 -4.15 -16.75 -17.25
C GLU A 253 -3.00 -15.95 -16.62
N CYS A 254 -3.29 -14.88 -15.87
CA CYS A 254 -2.29 -14.17 -15.07
C CYS A 254 -1.58 -15.10 -14.08
N TRP A 255 -2.31 -16.01 -13.45
CA TRP A 255 -1.71 -16.97 -12.54
C TRP A 255 -0.72 -17.87 -13.26
N GLN A 256 -1.11 -18.46 -14.39
CA GLN A 256 -0.24 -19.33 -15.17
C GLN A 256 1.00 -18.60 -15.70
N GLU A 257 0.84 -17.35 -16.14
CA GLU A 257 1.92 -16.59 -16.76
C GLU A 257 2.88 -15.96 -15.73
N PHE A 258 2.36 -15.35 -14.67
CA PHE A 258 3.15 -14.45 -13.82
C PHE A 258 3.37 -14.97 -12.38
N PHE A 259 2.59 -15.93 -11.89
CA PHE A 259 2.61 -16.32 -10.47
C PHE A 259 3.97 -16.89 -10.03
N ALA A 260 4.55 -17.81 -10.81
CA ALA A 260 5.81 -18.46 -10.45
C ALA A 260 6.97 -17.45 -10.37
N GLY A 261 7.05 -16.52 -11.33
CA GLY A 261 8.03 -15.44 -11.32
C GLY A 261 7.86 -14.50 -10.12
N THR A 262 6.61 -14.12 -9.83
CA THR A 262 6.26 -13.29 -8.66
C THR A 262 6.68 -13.94 -7.35
N GLN A 263 6.34 -15.22 -7.18
CA GLN A 263 6.70 -15.97 -5.98
C GLN A 263 8.22 -16.09 -5.82
N SER A 264 8.95 -16.33 -6.91
CA SER A 264 10.41 -16.36 -6.89
C SER A 264 11.01 -15.02 -6.46
N ALA A 265 10.48 -13.92 -6.99
CA ALA A 265 10.91 -12.56 -6.65
C ALA A 265 10.62 -12.21 -5.18
N GLU A 266 9.43 -12.53 -4.66
CA GLU A 266 9.09 -12.37 -3.25
C GLU A 266 10.00 -13.20 -2.33
N ILE A 267 10.29 -14.45 -2.69
CA ILE A 267 11.18 -15.32 -1.90
C ILE A 267 12.60 -14.76 -1.87
N SER A 268 13.16 -14.39 -3.03
CA SER A 268 14.52 -13.85 -3.14
C SER A 268 14.67 -12.55 -2.33
N ALA A 269 13.77 -11.59 -2.55
CA ALA A 269 13.75 -10.33 -1.83
C ALA A 269 13.60 -10.53 -0.31
N THR A 270 12.74 -11.47 0.11
CA THR A 270 12.57 -11.82 1.53
C THR A 270 13.84 -12.43 2.12
N GLN A 271 14.53 -13.31 1.40
CA GLN A 271 15.78 -13.93 1.86
C GLN A 271 16.89 -12.89 2.03
N ILE A 272 17.01 -11.95 1.10
CA ILE A 272 17.96 -10.84 1.18
C ILE A 272 17.67 -9.99 2.43
N LEU A 273 16.41 -9.59 2.64
CA LEU A 273 16.01 -8.83 3.83
C LEU A 273 16.35 -9.59 5.13
N LYS A 274 16.02 -10.87 5.21
CA LYS A 274 16.33 -11.71 6.38
C LYS A 274 17.84 -11.92 6.59
N GLY A 275 18.62 -11.92 5.52
CA GLY A 275 20.08 -11.99 5.58
C GLY A 275 20.70 -10.73 6.22
N ILE A 276 20.13 -9.56 5.94
CA ILE A 276 20.59 -8.27 6.50
C ILE A 276 19.99 -8.02 7.90
N LEU A 277 18.73 -8.42 8.10
CA LEU A 277 17.95 -8.22 9.31
C LEU A 277 17.68 -9.58 9.98
N PRO A 278 18.62 -10.14 10.77
CA PRO A 278 18.53 -11.53 11.25
C PRO A 278 17.39 -11.79 12.24
N ARG A 279 16.80 -10.74 12.82
CA ARG A 279 15.64 -10.82 13.73
C ARG A 279 14.30 -10.71 13.01
N LEU A 280 14.31 -10.51 11.69
CA LEU A 280 13.11 -10.37 10.88
C LEU A 280 12.43 -11.73 10.74
N GLU A 281 11.28 -11.87 11.39
CA GLU A 281 10.47 -13.08 11.41
C GLU A 281 9.53 -13.09 10.19
N LEU A 282 8.89 -11.95 9.92
CA LEU A 282 7.86 -11.78 8.89
C LEU A 282 8.24 -10.70 7.87
N VAL A 283 8.12 -11.05 6.59
CA VAL A 283 8.17 -10.11 5.46
C VAL A 283 6.94 -10.36 4.61
N GLU A 284 6.17 -9.32 4.35
CA GLU A 284 4.98 -9.37 3.51
C GLU A 284 5.04 -8.32 2.40
N TRP A 285 4.78 -8.78 1.19
CA TRP A 285 4.70 -7.96 -0.01
C TRP A 285 3.24 -7.81 -0.43
N MET A 286 2.93 -6.74 -1.16
CA MET A 286 1.63 -6.61 -1.79
C MET A 286 1.53 -7.64 -2.90
N ASN A 287 0.40 -8.34 -2.98
CA ASN A 287 0.28 -9.51 -3.83
C ASN A 287 -0.86 -9.33 -4.84
N TRP A 288 -0.51 -9.27 -6.12
CA TRP A 288 -1.47 -9.19 -7.23
C TRP A 288 -2.45 -10.38 -7.24
N PHE A 289 -2.04 -11.53 -6.73
CA PHE A 289 -2.86 -12.74 -6.67
C PHE A 289 -3.64 -12.90 -5.36
N SER A 290 -3.66 -11.88 -4.51
CA SER A 290 -4.54 -11.84 -3.33
C SER A 290 -5.92 -11.30 -3.69
N PRO A 291 -6.96 -11.57 -2.87
CA PRO A 291 -8.28 -10.97 -3.07
C PRO A 291 -8.20 -9.45 -3.19
N PHE A 292 -8.89 -8.90 -4.19
CA PHE A 292 -8.90 -7.47 -4.52
C PHE A 292 -7.52 -6.86 -4.82
N HIS A 293 -6.49 -7.69 -5.00
CA HIS A 293 -5.11 -7.27 -5.22
C HIS A 293 -4.53 -6.44 -4.06
N LEU A 294 -5.06 -6.57 -2.84
CA LEU A 294 -4.66 -5.71 -1.70
C LEU A 294 -3.57 -6.29 -0.80
N GLY A 295 -2.88 -7.34 -1.25
CA GLY A 295 -1.91 -8.07 -0.45
C GLY A 295 -2.50 -8.71 0.82
N ILE A 296 -3.83 -8.78 0.93
CA ILE A 296 -4.51 -9.47 2.03
C ILE A 296 -4.36 -10.97 1.77
N ARG A 297 -3.19 -11.51 2.11
CA ARG A 297 -3.11 -12.93 2.43
C ARG A 297 -4.06 -13.15 3.59
N SER A 298 -4.89 -14.18 3.50
CA SER A 298 -5.71 -14.64 4.61
C SER A 298 -4.79 -15.11 5.73
N CYS A 299 -4.23 -14.18 6.50
CA CYS A 299 -3.66 -14.40 7.82
C CYS A 299 -4.84 -14.55 8.77
N LEU A 300 -5.64 -15.60 8.58
CA LEU A 300 -6.41 -16.12 9.69
C LEU A 300 -5.38 -16.56 10.73
N PRO A 301 -5.46 -16.10 11.98
CA PRO A 301 -4.75 -16.78 13.03
C PRO A 301 -5.21 -18.23 12.97
N VAL A 302 -4.27 -19.18 12.92
CA VAL A 302 -4.54 -20.52 13.38
C VAL A 302 -5.00 -20.34 14.83
N ILE A 303 -6.32 -20.32 15.02
CA ILE A 303 -6.91 -20.52 16.33
C ILE A 303 -6.39 -21.90 16.71
N ARG A 304 -5.38 -21.94 17.57
CA ARG A 304 -5.07 -23.13 18.34
C ARG A 304 -6.32 -23.38 19.17
N VAL A 305 -7.19 -24.23 18.66
CA VAL A 305 -8.21 -24.88 19.47
C VAL A 305 -7.41 -25.81 20.38
N GLU A 306 -7.00 -25.29 21.52
CA GLU A 306 -6.57 -26.14 22.62
C GLU A 306 -7.77 -26.99 22.99
N ASN A 307 -7.58 -28.31 22.87
CA ASN A 307 -8.55 -29.33 23.24
C ASN A 307 -9.00 -29.08 24.69
N ILE A 308 -10.20 -28.54 24.85
CA ILE A 308 -10.95 -28.67 26.09
C ILE A 308 -11.51 -30.08 26.08
N HIS A 309 -10.89 -30.94 26.87
CA HIS A 309 -11.50 -32.18 27.31
C HIS A 309 -12.80 -31.85 28.07
N ILE A 310 -13.91 -32.34 27.53
CA ILE A 310 -15.07 -32.78 28.30
C ILE A 310 -15.26 -34.25 27.98
#